data_AF-A0AAJ0GY04-F1
#
_entry.id   AF-A0AAJ0GY04-F1
#
_cell.length_a   1.000
_cell.length_b   1.000
_cell.length_c   1.000
_cell.angle_alpha   90.00
_cell.angle_beta   90.00
_cell.angle_gamma   90.00
#
_symmetry.space_group_name_H-M   'P 1'
#
loop_
_entity.id
_entity.type
_entity.pdbx_description
1 polymer ?
#
loop_
_entity_poly.entity_id
_entity_poly.type
_entity_poly.pdbx_seq_one_letter_code
_entity_poly.pdbx_strand_id
1 'polypeptide(L)'
;MEVVWANRRREDCVGCGGDDGGGKQGVIVALLEDFRRRYGDRFRYSCTVDEEGSFIDAGTIIRSTEVSTSAGAGSSPSWRFWSRTSPDNSVGSPAAAMSVHSDACTYHSPKKLVTSDDRDPPAGSNTEQCQCEDGEGNRIAGGKNLLMVSGPEGFIAHYAGAKVWGAGKELQGPVKGVISQLKRTYPTLGEDWLVLKM
;
A
#
# COMPACT_ATOMS: atom_id res chain seq x y z
N MET A 1 -4.17 3.79 6.91
CA MET A 1 -3.74 2.74 5.97
C MET A 1 -3.77 3.32 4.58
N GLU A 2 -2.72 3.06 3.81
CA GLU A 2 -2.61 3.48 2.42
C GLU A 2 -2.44 2.29 1.48
N VAL A 3 -3.09 2.38 0.31
CA VAL A 3 -2.93 1.43 -0.79
C VAL A 3 -2.35 2.17 -2.00
N VAL A 4 -1.18 1.74 -2.47
CA VAL A 4 -0.62 2.21 -3.74
C VAL A 4 -0.78 1.09 -4.75
N TRP A 5 -1.50 1.34 -5.85
CA TRP A 5 -1.75 0.33 -6.87
C TRP A 5 -1.09 0.71 -8.19
N ALA A 6 -0.03 -0.01 -8.52
CA ALA A 6 0.71 0.20 -9.75
C ALA A 6 0.26 -0.75 -10.85
N ASN A 7 0.01 -0.15 -11.99
CA ASN A 7 -0.57 -0.79 -13.15
C ASN A 7 0.34 -0.55 -14.33
N ARG A 8 0.48 -1.55 -15.19
CA ARG A 8 1.13 -1.33 -16.48
C ARG A 8 0.26 -0.41 -17.35
N ARG A 9 -1.05 -0.64 -17.36
CA ARG A 9 -2.01 0.01 -18.26
C ARG A 9 -3.14 0.70 -17.52
N ARG A 10 -3.74 1.70 -18.16
CA ARG A 10 -4.90 2.43 -17.61
C ARG A 10 -6.13 1.54 -17.48
N GLU A 11 -6.29 0.57 -18.38
CA GLU A 11 -7.41 -0.37 -18.37
C GLU A 11 -7.50 -1.21 -17.08
N ASP A 12 -6.38 -1.43 -16.38
CA ASP A 12 -6.34 -2.21 -15.15
C ASP A 12 -6.94 -1.44 -13.96
N CYS A 13 -6.93 -0.10 -13.99
CA CYS A 13 -7.36 0.76 -12.89
C CYS A 13 -8.38 1.84 -13.32
N VAL A 14 -9.26 1.51 -14.27
CA VAL A 14 -10.30 2.44 -14.77
C VAL A 14 -11.15 2.99 -13.64
N GLY A 15 -11.22 4.32 -13.55
CA GLY A 15 -11.93 5.06 -12.50
C GLY A 15 -11.05 5.42 -11.29
N CYS A 16 -9.81 4.96 -11.22
CA CYS A 16 -8.89 5.37 -10.16
C CYS A 16 -8.44 6.83 -10.34
N GLY A 17 -8.55 7.63 -9.28
CA GLY A 17 -8.19 9.06 -9.29
C GLY A 17 -9.37 10.02 -9.31
N GLY A 18 -10.62 9.52 -9.26
CA GLY A 18 -11.80 10.34 -8.97
C GLY A 18 -12.30 11.15 -10.15
N ASP A 19 -12.50 10.52 -11.30
CA ASP A 19 -13.41 11.08 -12.30
C ASP A 19 -14.80 10.47 -12.08
N ASP A 20 -15.65 11.23 -11.35
CA ASP A 20 -17.05 10.89 -11.07
C ASP A 20 -17.95 10.89 -12.33
N GLY A 21 -17.34 11.04 -13.51
CA GLY A 21 -17.98 11.11 -14.81
C GLY A 21 -18.55 9.78 -15.29
N GLY A 22 -19.45 9.14 -14.54
CA GLY A 22 -20.41 8.12 -14.99
C GLY A 22 -19.85 6.90 -15.74
N GLY A 23 -18.52 6.75 -15.81
CA GLY A 23 -17.84 5.70 -16.54
C GLY A 23 -17.88 4.37 -15.79
N LYS A 24 -17.77 3.26 -16.52
CA LYS A 24 -17.67 1.92 -15.92
C LYS A 24 -16.39 1.84 -15.09
N GLN A 25 -16.52 1.87 -13.77
CA GLN A 25 -15.41 1.63 -12.84
C GLN A 25 -15.05 0.14 -12.81
N GLY A 26 -13.76 -0.17 -12.71
CA GLY A 26 -13.30 -1.54 -12.50
C GLY A 26 -13.74 -2.10 -11.15
N VAL A 27 -13.88 -3.42 -11.04
CA VAL A 27 -14.34 -4.11 -9.82
C VAL A 27 -13.47 -3.78 -8.61
N ILE A 28 -12.14 -3.74 -8.80
CA ILE A 28 -11.19 -3.42 -7.72
C ILE A 28 -11.31 -1.95 -7.31
N VAL A 29 -11.49 -1.03 -8.26
CA VAL A 29 -11.69 0.40 -7.94
C VAL A 29 -12.98 0.57 -7.14
N ALA A 30 -14.07 -0.07 -7.54
CA ALA A 30 -15.33 -0.04 -6.79
C ALA A 30 -15.16 -0.56 -5.35
N LEU A 31 -14.37 -1.63 -5.16
CA LEU A 31 -14.03 -2.14 -3.83
C LEU A 31 -13.22 -1.12 -3.02
N LEU A 32 -12.18 -0.51 -3.58
CA LEU A 32 -11.37 0.51 -2.90
C LEU A 32 -12.20 1.74 -2.53
N GLU A 33 -13.16 2.11 -3.38
CA GLU A 33 -14.13 3.16 -3.12
C GLU A 33 -15.08 2.85 -1.95
N ASP A 34 -15.59 1.62 -1.88
CA ASP A 34 -16.40 1.17 -0.75
C ASP A 34 -15.60 1.18 0.56
N PHE A 35 -14.31 0.79 0.52
CA PHE A 35 -13.41 0.91 1.66
C PHE A 35 -13.21 2.38 2.06
N ARG A 36 -12.96 3.28 1.10
CA ARG A 36 -12.82 4.72 1.36
C ARG A 36 -14.09 5.30 2.00
N ARG A 37 -15.28 4.93 1.50
CA ARG A 37 -16.56 5.36 2.09
C ARG A 37 -16.77 4.84 3.52
N ARG A 38 -16.38 3.58 3.77
CA ARG A 38 -16.56 2.93 5.08
C ARG A 38 -15.59 3.44 6.14
N TYR A 39 -14.34 3.69 5.76
CA TYR A 39 -13.26 4.01 6.69
C TYR A 39 -12.85 5.49 6.70
N GLY A 40 -13.38 6.29 5.76
CA GLY A 40 -13.11 7.73 5.65
C GLY A 40 -11.62 8.02 5.50
N ASP A 41 -11.17 9.07 6.19
CA ASP A 41 -9.77 9.55 6.13
C ASP A 41 -8.73 8.54 6.64
N ARG A 42 -9.16 7.45 7.29
CA ARG A 42 -8.26 6.39 7.76
C ARG A 42 -7.80 5.46 6.64
N PHE A 43 -8.43 5.52 5.48
CA PHE A 43 -8.12 4.73 4.30
C PHE A 43 -7.90 5.63 3.10
N ARG A 44 -6.70 5.53 2.50
CA ARG A 44 -6.34 6.26 1.29
C ARG A 44 -5.85 5.28 0.25
N TYR A 45 -6.09 5.58 -1.02
CA TYR A 45 -5.47 4.83 -2.10
C TYR A 45 -5.11 5.74 -3.27
N SER A 46 -4.10 5.32 -4.03
CA SER A 46 -3.67 5.98 -5.27
C SER A 46 -3.29 4.93 -6.31
N CYS A 47 -3.40 5.29 -7.59
CA CYS A 47 -2.92 4.44 -8.68
C CYS A 47 -1.83 5.12 -9.49
N THR A 48 -0.88 4.31 -9.95
CA THR A 48 0.14 4.72 -10.93
C THR A 48 -0.01 3.87 -12.18
N VAL A 49 0.11 4.50 -13.34
CA VAL A 49 0.07 3.88 -14.67
C VAL A 49 1.39 4.12 -15.39
N ASP A 50 2.14 3.05 -15.62
CA ASP A 50 3.48 3.06 -16.18
C ASP A 50 3.52 3.59 -17.62
N GLU A 51 2.56 3.19 -18.46
CA GLU A 51 2.44 3.68 -19.85
C GLU A 51 2.11 5.18 -19.96
N GLU A 52 1.63 5.78 -18.87
CA GLU A 52 1.37 7.22 -18.78
C GLU A 52 2.52 8.00 -18.13
N GLY A 53 3.63 7.32 -17.82
CA GLY A 53 4.80 7.94 -17.21
C GLY A 53 4.66 8.19 -15.70
N SER A 54 3.71 7.54 -15.03
CA SER A 54 3.58 7.57 -13.58
C SER A 54 4.03 6.23 -12.98
N PHE A 55 4.99 6.28 -12.06
CA PHE A 55 5.70 5.10 -11.59
C PHE A 55 5.66 4.99 -10.07
N ILE A 56 5.81 3.77 -9.54
CA ILE A 56 6.13 3.59 -8.13
C ILE A 56 7.57 4.04 -7.91
N ASP A 57 7.75 5.11 -7.16
CA ASP A 57 9.05 5.57 -6.70
C ASP A 57 9.13 5.64 -5.17
N ALA A 58 10.36 5.79 -4.66
CA ALA A 58 10.59 5.98 -3.24
C ALA A 58 9.77 7.16 -2.69
N GLY A 59 9.68 8.25 -3.46
CA GLY A 59 8.96 9.46 -3.04
C GLY A 59 7.47 9.21 -2.81
N THR A 60 6.82 8.40 -3.62
CA THR A 60 5.40 8.05 -3.50
C THR A 60 5.17 7.26 -2.23
N ILE A 61 6.10 6.37 -1.88
CA ILE A 61 6.02 5.57 -0.66
C ILE A 61 6.40 6.39 0.59
N ILE A 62 7.39 7.27 0.49
CA ILE A 62 7.82 8.14 1.59
C ILE A 62 6.72 9.16 1.92
N ARG A 63 6.14 9.82 0.90
CA ARG A 63 5.02 10.74 1.09
C ARG A 63 3.81 10.07 1.72
N SER A 64 3.55 8.81 1.41
CA SER A 64 2.43 8.07 1.99
C SER A 64 2.68 7.66 3.45
N THR A 65 3.92 7.35 3.80
CA THR A 65 4.33 7.18 5.20
C THR A 65 4.32 8.50 5.99
N GLU A 66 4.66 9.63 5.37
CA GLU A 66 4.64 10.97 6.00
C GLU A 66 3.23 11.57 6.08
N VAL A 67 2.35 11.34 5.11
CA VAL A 67 0.96 11.84 5.17
C VAL A 67 0.15 11.10 6.25
N SER A 68 0.51 9.86 6.58
CA SER A 68 -0.02 9.18 7.77
C SER A 68 0.40 9.85 9.09
N THR A 69 1.42 10.71 9.08
CA THR A 69 1.84 11.55 10.22
C THR A 69 1.23 12.95 10.22
N SER A 70 0.42 13.31 9.21
CA SER A 70 -0.13 14.66 9.03
C SER A 70 -1.62 14.68 8.65
N ALA A 71 -2.46 13.92 9.35
CA ALA A 71 -3.91 14.17 9.35
C ALA A 71 -4.23 15.22 10.42
N GLY A 72 -3.98 16.49 10.09
CA GLY A 72 -4.18 17.60 11.02
C GLY A 72 -3.92 19.00 10.44
N ALA A 73 -4.29 19.26 9.19
CA ALA A 73 -4.62 20.61 8.70
C ALA A 73 -5.16 20.50 7.28
N GLY A 74 -6.45 20.81 7.09
CA GLY A 74 -7.04 20.87 5.75
C GLY A 74 -6.37 21.94 4.90
N SER A 75 -6.10 21.61 3.63
CA SER A 75 -6.20 22.51 2.48
C SER A 75 -5.98 21.72 1.20
N SER A 76 -7.02 21.68 0.36
CA SER A 76 -6.97 21.24 -1.04
C SER A 76 -6.22 22.28 -1.91
N PRO A 77 -5.78 21.91 -3.12
CA PRO A 77 -4.43 22.23 -3.59
C PRO A 77 -4.38 23.37 -4.60
N SER A 78 -3.27 24.12 -4.62
CA SER A 78 -2.87 24.87 -5.81
C SER A 78 -1.36 24.95 -5.93
N TRP A 79 -0.92 24.57 -7.12
CA TRP A 79 0.41 24.62 -7.72
C TRP A 79 1.09 25.98 -7.43
N ARG A 80 2.38 26.03 -7.03
CA ARG A 80 3.43 27.02 -7.41
C ARG A 80 4.75 26.81 -6.62
N PHE A 81 5.81 27.33 -7.24
CA PHE A 81 7.25 27.16 -7.06
C PHE A 81 7.92 28.14 -6.03
N TRP A 82 9.12 27.75 -5.55
CA TRP A 82 10.29 28.54 -5.06
C TRP A 82 10.39 29.11 -3.62
N SER A 83 11.51 28.72 -2.97
CA SER A 83 12.45 29.50 -2.12
C SER A 83 12.23 29.70 -0.60
N ARG A 84 13.22 29.24 0.20
CA ARG A 84 13.94 29.84 1.37
C ARG A 84 13.08 30.48 2.50
N THR A 85 13.27 30.26 3.80
CA THR A 85 14.48 30.12 4.67
C THR A 85 14.05 29.68 6.09
N SER A 86 14.74 28.68 6.65
CA SER A 86 15.19 28.42 8.04
C SER A 86 14.28 28.71 9.28
N PRO A 87 14.71 28.36 10.52
CA PRO A 87 14.16 27.23 11.24
C PRO A 87 13.43 27.66 12.52
N ASP A 88 12.46 26.88 13.00
CA ASP A 88 12.19 26.90 14.44
C ASP A 88 11.92 25.51 14.99
N ASN A 89 12.58 25.30 16.11
CA ASN A 89 12.71 24.15 16.94
C ASN A 89 11.58 24.21 17.96
N SER A 90 10.83 23.12 18.18
CA SER A 90 10.39 22.68 19.51
C SER A 90 9.23 21.68 19.44
N VAL A 91 9.57 20.46 19.85
CA VAL A 91 8.85 19.64 20.84
C VAL A 91 7.36 19.38 20.60
N GLY A 92 7.12 18.14 20.15
CA GLY A 92 5.85 17.47 20.24
C GLY A 92 5.85 16.27 19.32
N SER A 93 6.60 15.22 19.67
CA SER A 93 6.53 13.94 18.95
C SER A 93 5.08 13.46 18.95
N PRO A 94 4.37 13.43 17.80
CA PRO A 94 3.14 12.68 17.73
C PRO A 94 3.57 11.21 17.73
N ALA A 95 2.95 10.40 18.59
CA ALA A 95 3.18 8.97 18.66
C ALA A 95 3.22 8.40 17.24
N ALA A 96 4.37 7.84 16.87
CA ALA A 96 4.53 7.09 15.64
C ALA A 96 3.34 6.14 15.53
N ALA A 97 2.66 6.12 14.38
CA ALA A 97 1.68 5.10 14.09
C ALA A 97 2.35 3.75 14.36
N MET A 98 2.03 3.12 15.50
CA MET A 98 2.74 1.95 16.01
C MET A 98 2.49 0.83 15.01
N SER A 99 3.47 0.60 14.14
CA SER A 99 3.35 -0.37 13.07
C SER A 99 3.36 -1.77 13.63
N VAL A 100 2.38 -2.55 13.18
CA VAL A 100 2.18 -3.94 13.60
C VAL A 100 3.27 -4.79 12.97
N HIS A 101 4.45 -4.83 13.61
CA HIS A 101 5.56 -5.67 13.20
C HIS A 101 5.36 -7.11 13.68
N SER A 102 4.30 -7.77 13.21
CA SER A 102 4.07 -9.17 13.52
C SER A 102 4.14 -10.04 12.27
N ASP A 103 5.25 -10.77 12.16
CA ASP A 103 5.37 -11.89 11.20
C ASP A 103 4.48 -13.08 11.56
N ALA A 104 3.96 -13.11 12.79
CA ALA A 104 3.09 -14.18 13.29
C ALA A 104 1.62 -13.98 12.87
N CYS A 105 1.19 -12.74 12.63
CA CYS A 105 -0.17 -12.46 12.20
C CYS A 105 -0.35 -12.71 10.69
N THR A 106 -1.34 -13.53 10.32
CA THR A 106 -1.68 -13.81 8.92
C THR A 106 -1.99 -12.54 8.11
N TYR A 107 -2.54 -11.50 8.75
CA TYR A 107 -2.90 -10.24 8.07
C TYR A 107 -1.73 -9.31 7.82
N HIS A 108 -0.65 -9.41 8.62
CA HIS A 108 0.44 -8.42 8.64
C HIS A 108 1.81 -9.00 8.28
N SER A 109 1.88 -10.31 8.01
CA SER A 109 3.12 -11.02 7.76
C SER A 109 3.50 -10.99 6.26
N PRO A 110 4.58 -10.29 5.88
CA PRO A 110 5.10 -10.36 4.52
C PRO A 110 5.53 -11.80 4.16
N LYS A 111 5.98 -12.58 5.16
CA LYS A 111 6.39 -13.98 4.98
C LYS A 111 5.23 -14.88 4.59
N LYS A 112 4.05 -14.69 5.20
CA LYS A 112 2.84 -15.46 4.83
C LYS A 112 2.41 -15.14 3.41
N LEU A 113 2.46 -13.87 3.03
CA LEU A 113 2.06 -13.42 1.69
C LEU A 113 2.88 -14.09 0.58
N VAL A 114 4.19 -14.32 0.78
CA VAL A 114 5.05 -15.04 -0.18
C VAL A 114 4.52 -16.42 -0.55
N THR A 115 3.86 -17.09 0.39
CA THR A 115 3.30 -18.45 0.23
C THR A 115 1.81 -18.46 -0.10
N SER A 116 1.20 -17.28 -0.23
CA SER A 116 -0.22 -17.15 -0.60
C SER A 116 -0.43 -17.27 -2.10
N ASP A 117 -1.64 -17.64 -2.49
CA ASP A 117 -2.13 -17.62 -3.87
C ASP A 117 -3.43 -16.82 -4.00
N ASP A 118 -3.79 -16.45 -5.23
CA ASP A 118 -4.91 -15.55 -5.52
C ASP A 118 -6.29 -16.18 -5.24
N ARG A 119 -6.34 -17.49 -4.95
CA ARG A 119 -7.56 -18.24 -4.57
C ARG A 119 -7.63 -18.54 -3.08
N ASP A 120 -6.64 -18.10 -2.29
CA ASP A 120 -6.73 -18.24 -0.84
C ASP A 120 -8.03 -17.56 -0.37
N PRO A 121 -8.82 -18.20 0.52
CA PRO A 121 -10.03 -17.59 1.03
C PRO A 121 -9.65 -16.27 1.73
N PRO A 122 -10.51 -15.23 1.66
CA PRO A 122 -10.28 -14.01 2.40
C PRO A 122 -10.06 -14.40 3.86
N ALA A 123 -8.93 -13.98 4.42
CA ALA A 123 -8.61 -14.27 5.81
C ALA A 123 -9.79 -13.81 6.68
N GLY A 124 -10.29 -14.73 7.52
CA GLY A 124 -11.41 -14.44 8.42
C GLY A 124 -12.81 -14.73 7.88
N SER A 125 -12.99 -15.67 6.94
CA SER A 125 -14.33 -16.18 6.55
C SER A 125 -15.17 -16.69 7.75
N ASN A 126 -14.54 -16.90 8.90
CA ASN A 126 -15.18 -17.14 10.19
C ASN A 126 -14.69 -16.13 11.27
N THR A 127 -15.23 -14.92 11.38
CA THR A 127 -15.06 -13.98 12.54
C THR A 127 -13.62 -13.65 13.05
N GLU A 128 -12.55 -14.17 12.46
CA GLU A 128 -11.18 -14.03 12.96
C GLU A 128 -10.59 -12.68 12.56
N GLN A 129 -10.82 -11.66 13.38
CA GLN A 129 -10.16 -10.36 13.26
C GLN A 129 -8.70 -10.48 13.75
N CYS A 130 -7.75 -9.72 13.18
CA CYS A 130 -6.40 -9.60 13.76
C CYS A 130 -6.53 -9.17 15.24
N GLN A 131 -5.87 -9.93 16.12
CA GLN A 131 -5.82 -9.66 17.55
C GLN A 131 -4.48 -9.03 17.93
N CYS A 132 -3.88 -8.28 17.01
CA CYS A 132 -2.55 -7.76 17.17
C CYS A 132 -2.60 -6.57 18.15
N GLU A 133 -1.60 -6.52 19.03
CA GLU A 133 -1.48 -5.50 20.06
C GLU A 133 -0.21 -4.67 19.81
N ASP A 134 -0.23 -3.41 20.25
CA ASP A 134 0.93 -2.53 20.21
C ASP A 134 1.91 -2.86 21.37
N GLY A 135 3.01 -2.11 21.44
CA GLY A 135 4.01 -2.27 22.50
C GLY A 135 3.48 -1.98 23.92
N GLU A 136 2.28 -1.40 24.03
CA GLU A 136 1.60 -1.06 25.29
C GLU A 136 0.44 -2.03 25.61
N GLY A 137 0.18 -3.03 24.75
CA GLY A 137 -0.87 -4.02 24.93
C GLY A 137 -2.25 -3.56 24.44
N ASN A 138 -2.35 -2.43 23.72
CA ASN A 138 -3.62 -1.98 23.15
C ASN A 138 -3.88 -2.66 21.80
N ARG A 139 -5.15 -3.01 21.54
CA ARG A 139 -5.61 -3.55 20.25
C ARG A 139 -5.28 -2.57 19.12
N ILE A 140 -4.53 -3.03 18.12
CA ILE A 140 -4.22 -2.21 16.95
C ILE A 140 -5.40 -2.25 15.99
N ALA A 141 -6.06 -1.10 15.83
CA ALA A 141 -7.22 -0.94 14.95
C ALA A 141 -6.86 -0.80 13.45
N GLY A 142 -5.58 -0.82 13.09
CA GLY A 142 -5.07 -0.55 11.75
C GLY A 142 -4.22 -1.69 11.16
N GLY A 143 -4.27 -1.83 9.83
CA GLY A 143 -3.43 -2.75 9.08
C GLY A 143 -2.18 -2.09 8.48
N LYS A 144 -1.26 -2.91 7.97
CA LYS A 144 -0.11 -2.45 7.17
C LYS A 144 -0.56 -1.77 5.88
N ASN A 145 0.28 -0.90 5.36
CA ASN A 145 0.05 -0.33 4.03
C ASN A 145 0.22 -1.41 2.96
N LEU A 146 -0.41 -1.23 1.80
CA LEU A 146 -0.40 -2.23 0.73
C LEU A 146 0.11 -1.61 -0.58
N LEU A 147 1.12 -2.24 -1.17
CA LEU A 147 1.60 -1.97 -2.51
C LEU A 147 1.12 -3.08 -3.44
N MET A 148 0.19 -2.76 -4.32
CA MET A 148 -0.35 -3.68 -5.32
C MET A 148 0.37 -3.44 -6.64
N VAL A 149 0.81 -4.52 -7.32
CA VAL A 149 1.46 -4.44 -8.63
C VAL A 149 0.72 -5.35 -9.59
N SER A 150 0.20 -4.77 -10.68
CA SER A 150 -0.64 -5.46 -11.67
C SER A 150 -0.18 -5.19 -13.08
N GLY A 151 -0.20 -6.23 -13.91
CA GLY A 151 0.13 -6.14 -15.32
C GLY A 151 0.75 -7.43 -15.86
N PRO A 152 1.34 -7.39 -17.06
CA PRO A 152 2.00 -8.55 -17.65
C PRO A 152 3.09 -9.12 -16.74
N GLU A 153 3.37 -10.42 -16.85
CA GLU A 153 4.35 -11.12 -15.99
C GLU A 153 5.71 -10.40 -15.94
N GLY A 154 6.21 -9.93 -17.08
CA GLY A 154 7.47 -9.18 -17.15
C GLY A 154 7.45 -7.84 -16.39
N PHE A 155 6.30 -7.16 -16.34
CA PHE A 155 6.12 -5.93 -15.56
C PHE A 155 6.15 -6.22 -14.06
N ILE A 156 5.38 -7.22 -13.61
CA ILE A 156 5.38 -7.68 -12.21
C ILE A 156 6.79 -8.12 -11.81
N ALA A 157 7.45 -8.91 -12.65
CA ALA A 157 8.80 -9.40 -12.40
C ALA A 157 9.82 -8.27 -12.24
N HIS A 158 9.70 -7.21 -13.05
CA HIS A 158 10.57 -6.04 -12.96
C HIS A 158 10.40 -5.27 -11.64
N TYR A 159 9.16 -5.00 -11.22
CA TYR A 159 8.90 -4.18 -10.04
C TYR A 159 8.92 -4.96 -8.73
N ALA A 160 8.25 -6.11 -8.67
CA ALA A 160 8.01 -6.89 -7.45
C ALA A 160 8.66 -8.28 -7.46
N GLY A 161 9.22 -8.71 -8.58
CA GLY A 161 9.71 -10.09 -8.77
C GLY A 161 8.61 -11.04 -9.24
N ALA A 162 8.99 -12.05 -10.03
CA ALA A 162 8.04 -13.02 -10.59
C ALA A 162 7.27 -13.78 -9.48
N LYS A 163 6.03 -14.16 -9.78
CA LYS A 163 5.32 -15.21 -9.06
C LYS A 163 6.08 -16.54 -9.24
N VAL A 164 5.88 -17.51 -8.34
CA VAL A 164 6.64 -18.77 -8.35
C VAL A 164 5.71 -19.97 -8.28
N TRP A 165 6.02 -21.03 -9.04
CA TRP A 165 5.31 -22.29 -8.91
C TRP A 165 5.81 -23.07 -7.70
N GLY A 166 4.91 -23.48 -6.81
CA GLY A 166 5.25 -24.22 -5.60
C GLY A 166 4.03 -24.88 -4.97
N ALA A 167 4.22 -26.03 -4.30
CA ALA A 167 3.13 -26.78 -3.67
C ALA A 167 1.92 -27.07 -4.60
N GLY A 168 2.18 -27.23 -5.90
CA GLY A 168 1.15 -27.51 -6.91
C GLY A 168 0.31 -26.32 -7.36
N LYS A 169 0.68 -25.08 -6.98
CA LYS A 169 -0.02 -23.86 -7.34
C LYS A 169 0.94 -22.70 -7.64
N GLU A 170 0.43 -21.63 -8.23
CA GLU A 170 1.17 -20.38 -8.41
C GLU A 170 1.10 -19.55 -7.13
N LEU A 171 2.26 -19.21 -6.57
CA LEU A 171 2.41 -18.46 -5.33
C LEU A 171 2.91 -17.04 -5.64
N GLN A 172 2.61 -16.10 -4.75
CA GLN A 172 3.13 -14.73 -4.82
C GLN A 172 4.66 -14.69 -4.92
N GLY A 173 5.37 -15.56 -4.21
CA GLY A 173 6.83 -15.63 -4.23
C GLY A 173 7.52 -14.43 -3.56
N PRO A 174 8.86 -14.45 -3.42
CA PRO A 174 9.58 -13.39 -2.73
C PRO A 174 9.49 -12.05 -3.48
N VAL A 175 9.55 -10.95 -2.72
CA VAL A 175 9.64 -9.60 -3.28
C VAL A 175 11.05 -9.36 -3.83
N LYS A 176 11.17 -9.13 -5.13
CA LYS A 176 12.40 -8.80 -5.86
C LYS A 176 12.22 -7.50 -6.66
N GLY A 177 13.06 -7.26 -7.66
CA GLY A 177 12.92 -6.11 -8.56
C GLY A 177 13.20 -4.77 -7.91
N VAL A 178 12.62 -3.72 -8.47
CA VAL A 178 12.72 -2.33 -7.98
C VAL A 178 12.33 -2.21 -6.51
N ILE A 179 11.24 -2.85 -6.09
CA ILE A 179 10.76 -2.76 -4.70
C ILE A 179 11.79 -3.35 -3.72
N SER A 180 12.47 -4.44 -4.08
CA SER A 180 13.52 -4.99 -3.23
C SER A 180 14.74 -4.07 -3.10
N GLN A 181 15.04 -3.28 -4.13
CA GLN A 181 16.09 -2.25 -4.07
C GLN A 181 15.64 -1.13 -3.14
N LEU A 182 14.40 -0.67 -3.28
CA LEU A 182 13.81 0.34 -2.41
C LEU A 182 13.80 -0.11 -0.95
N LYS A 183 13.48 -1.37 -0.64
CA LYS A 183 13.53 -1.92 0.73
C LYS A 183 14.94 -1.92 1.32
N ARG A 184 15.99 -2.07 0.51
CA ARG A 184 17.38 -1.99 0.98
C ARG A 184 17.79 -0.56 1.29
N THR A 185 17.31 0.40 0.51
CA THR A 185 17.57 1.83 0.71
C THR A 185 16.72 2.42 1.84
N TYR A 186 15.48 1.95 1.98
CA TYR A 186 14.48 2.43 2.93
C TYR A 186 13.90 1.23 3.71
N PRO A 187 14.53 0.79 4.81
CA PRO A 187 14.09 -0.39 5.57
C PRO A 187 12.65 -0.31 6.08
N THR A 188 12.17 0.89 6.41
CA THR A 188 10.78 1.16 6.85
C THR A 188 9.74 0.70 5.83
N LEU A 189 10.09 0.66 4.53
CA LEU A 189 9.23 0.09 3.50
C LEU A 189 8.95 -1.39 3.75
N GLY A 190 9.95 -2.16 4.18
CA GLY A 190 9.78 -3.59 4.45
C GLY A 190 8.98 -3.90 5.70
N GLU A 191 8.94 -2.93 6.60
CA GLU A 191 8.34 -2.96 7.91
C GLU A 191 6.85 -2.60 7.83
N ASP A 192 6.52 -1.50 7.15
CA ASP A 192 5.18 -0.92 7.14
C ASP A 192 4.32 -1.35 5.94
N TRP A 193 4.93 -1.90 4.88
CA TRP A 193 4.24 -2.23 3.63
C TRP A 193 4.25 -3.72 3.29
N LEU A 194 3.09 -4.21 2.87
CA LEU A 194 2.90 -5.48 2.20
C LEU A 194 2.92 -5.27 0.68
N VAL A 195 3.43 -6.25 -0.06
CA VAL A 195 3.52 -6.19 -1.53
C VAL A 195 2.71 -7.33 -2.12
N LEU A 196 1.64 -6.98 -2.83
CA LEU A 196 0.74 -7.91 -3.49
C LEU A 196 0.92 -7.84 -5.01
N LYS A 197 1.09 -9.00 -5.65
CA LYS A 197 1.23 -9.13 -7.10
C LYS A 197 -0.08 -9.68 -7.66
N MET A 198 -0.69 -9.00 -8.63
CA MET A 198 -1.94 -9.46 -9.26
C MET A 198 -1.70 -9.74 -10.72
#